data_AF-A0A3D5ZF48-F1
#
_entry.id   AF-A0A3D5ZF48-F1
#
_cell.length_a   1.000
_cell.length_b   1.000
_cell.length_c   1.000
_cell.angle_alpha   90.00
_cell.angle_beta   90.00
_cell.angle_gamma   90.00
#
_symmetry.space_group_name_H-M   'P 1'
#
loop_
_entity.id
_entity.type
_entity.pdbx_description
1 polymer ?
#
loop_
_entity_poly.entity_id
_entity_poly.type
_entity_poly.pdbx_seq_one_letter_code
_entity_poly.pdbx_strand_id
1 'polypeptide(L)'
;MLALRMLAMSPPPQTCLTLVSPQSEAAYSGMVPGYLAGRYARKDICINLPAFCAKLGIRFVQGHITGLDSKAKQILMENQPAIGYDILSLNLGAAGASTPEGNNLICAKPVHNFMNKIEYLIEKIDN
;
A
#
# COMPACT_ATOMS: atom_id res chain seq x y z
N MET A 1 1.96 1.27 -9.03
CA MET A 1 1.35 0.12 -9.75
C MET A 1 1.64 0.15 -11.25
N LEU A 2 1.42 1.26 -11.98
CA LEU A 2 1.71 1.31 -13.42
C LEU A 2 3.16 0.95 -13.78
N ALA A 3 4.14 1.60 -13.15
CA ALA A 3 5.57 1.31 -13.41
C ALA A 3 5.93 -0.16 -13.13
N LEU A 4 5.42 -0.72 -12.02
CA LEU A 4 5.61 -2.13 -11.67
C LEU A 4 4.99 -3.07 -12.72
N ARG A 5 3.80 -2.72 -13.25
CA ARG A 5 3.17 -3.47 -14.36
C ARG A 5 4.01 -3.41 -15.63
N MET A 6 4.48 -2.23 -16.01
CA MET A 6 5.32 -2.05 -17.21
C MET A 6 6.61 -2.87 -17.11
N LEU A 7 7.25 -2.85 -15.94
CA LEU A 7 8.46 -3.64 -15.69
C LEU A 7 8.17 -5.15 -15.77
N ALA A 8 7.03 -5.62 -15.26
CA ALA A 8 6.63 -7.02 -15.35
C ALA A 8 6.24 -7.46 -16.77
N MET A 9 5.79 -6.54 -17.63
CA MET A 9 5.45 -6.84 -19.04
C MET A 9 6.68 -7.00 -19.93
N SER A 10 7.80 -6.38 -19.59
CA SER A 10 9.07 -6.50 -20.32
C SER A 10 10.24 -6.49 -19.33
N PRO A 11 10.38 -7.53 -18.50
CA PRO A 11 11.41 -7.57 -17.48
C PRO A 11 12.78 -7.71 -18.14
N PRO A 12 13.83 -7.04 -17.61
CA PRO A 12 15.19 -7.35 -17.99
C PRO A 12 15.51 -8.84 -17.77
N PRO A 13 16.44 -9.43 -18.54
CA PRO A 13 16.82 -10.83 -18.37
C PRO A 13 17.15 -11.16 -16.89
N GLN A 14 16.68 -12.31 -16.42
CA GLN A 14 16.99 -12.83 -15.07
C GLN A 14 16.50 -11.95 -13.90
N THR A 15 15.46 -11.13 -14.11
CA THR A 15 14.90 -10.28 -13.06
C THR A 15 13.85 -11.02 -12.22
N CYS A 16 14.00 -11.00 -10.89
CA CYS A 16 12.95 -11.35 -9.94
C CYS A 16 12.28 -10.09 -9.40
N LEU A 17 10.97 -9.93 -9.59
CA LEU A 17 10.22 -8.80 -9.04
C LEU A 17 9.54 -9.19 -7.73
N THR A 18 9.81 -8.44 -6.66
CA THR A 18 9.12 -8.56 -5.37
C THR A 18 8.44 -7.24 -5.01
N LEU A 19 7.15 -7.28 -4.68
CA LEU A 19 6.42 -6.18 -4.06
C LEU A 19 6.23 -6.47 -2.57
N VAL A 20 6.70 -5.56 -1.73
CA VAL A 20 6.47 -5.60 -0.28
C VAL A 20 5.48 -4.52 0.11
N SER A 21 4.44 -4.88 0.87
CA SER A 21 3.48 -3.91 1.41
C SER A 21 2.86 -4.46 2.70
N PRO A 22 2.59 -3.64 3.72
CA PRO A 22 1.85 -4.10 4.89
C PRO A 22 0.35 -4.32 4.58
N GLN A 23 -0.19 -3.63 3.57
CA GLN A 23 -1.58 -3.77 3.14
C GLN A 23 -1.71 -4.78 1.99
N SER A 24 -2.83 -5.50 1.94
CA SER A 24 -3.22 -6.36 0.81
C SER A 24 -3.92 -5.59 -0.31
N GLU A 25 -4.31 -4.35 -0.06
CA GLU A 25 -4.99 -3.46 -1.01
C GLU A 25 -4.27 -2.13 -1.14
N ALA A 26 -4.27 -1.57 -2.36
CA ALA A 26 -3.81 -0.21 -2.61
C ALA A 26 -4.95 0.66 -3.15
N ALA A 27 -5.35 1.67 -2.38
CA ALA A 27 -6.36 2.65 -2.80
C ALA A 27 -5.76 3.74 -3.68
N TYR A 28 -6.44 4.09 -4.76
CA TYR A 28 -6.10 5.27 -5.56
C TYR A 28 -6.62 6.53 -4.85
N SER A 29 -5.71 7.26 -4.21
CA SER A 29 -6.07 8.37 -3.32
C SER A 29 -6.88 9.48 -3.99
N GLY A 30 -6.72 9.68 -5.31
CA GLY A 30 -7.47 10.67 -6.07
C GLY A 30 -8.98 10.38 -6.18
N MET A 31 -9.39 9.12 -5.98
CA MET A 31 -10.81 8.72 -6.01
C MET A 31 -11.48 8.70 -4.64
N VAL A 32 -10.72 8.87 -3.55
CA VAL A 32 -11.25 8.84 -2.19
C VAL A 32 -12.40 9.85 -1.97
N PRO A 33 -12.32 11.12 -2.43
CA PRO A 33 -13.47 12.02 -2.30
C PRO A 33 -14.74 11.53 -3.00
N GLY A 34 -14.60 10.84 -4.13
CA GLY A 34 -15.73 10.25 -4.85
C GLY A 34 -16.32 9.04 -4.12
N TYR A 35 -15.47 8.23 -3.50
CA TYR A 35 -15.90 7.14 -2.61
C TYR A 35 -16.70 7.67 -1.42
N LEU A 36 -16.20 8.70 -0.73
CA LEU A 36 -16.91 9.36 0.38
C LEU A 36 -18.27 9.95 -0.04
N ALA A 37 -18.36 10.45 -1.27
CA ALA A 37 -19.59 10.98 -1.83
C ALA A 37 -20.54 9.89 -2.36
N GLY A 38 -20.24 8.60 -2.14
CA GLY A 38 -21.04 7.47 -2.61
C GLY A 38 -21.02 7.26 -4.13
N ARG A 39 -20.11 7.90 -4.86
CA ARG A 39 -20.00 7.80 -6.34
C ARG A 39 -19.25 6.56 -6.80
N TYR A 40 -18.42 5.99 -5.92
CA TYR A 40 -17.62 4.79 -6.18
C TYR A 40 -17.79 3.82 -5.02
N ALA A 41 -17.75 2.52 -5.29
CA ALA A 41 -17.57 1.51 -4.25
C ALA A 41 -16.08 1.31 -3.95
N ARG A 42 -15.75 0.71 -2.80
CA ARG A 42 -14.37 0.42 -2.41
C ARG A 42 -13.59 -0.36 -3.47
N LYS A 43 -14.24 -1.35 -4.09
CA LYS A 43 -13.69 -2.18 -5.17
C LYS A 43 -13.31 -1.37 -6.43
N ASP A 44 -13.94 -0.23 -6.66
CA ASP A 44 -13.68 0.61 -7.82
C ASP A 44 -12.43 1.48 -7.63
N ILE A 45 -12.01 1.68 -6.37
CA ILE A 45 -10.89 2.54 -6.00
C ILE A 45 -9.68 1.76 -5.47
N CYS A 46 -9.82 0.47 -5.17
CA CYS A 46 -8.79 -0.37 -4.58
C CYS A 46 -8.27 -1.44 -5.56
N ILE A 47 -6.96 -1.63 -5.57
CA ILE A 47 -6.30 -2.74 -6.27
C ILE A 47 -5.97 -3.83 -5.24
N ASN A 48 -6.44 -5.06 -5.46
CA ASN A 48 -6.00 -6.23 -4.72
C ASN A 48 -4.56 -6.60 -5.12
N LEU A 49 -3.60 -6.35 -4.23
CA LEU A 49 -2.17 -6.52 -4.51
C LEU A 49 -1.75 -7.98 -4.71
N PRO A 50 -2.17 -8.96 -3.88
CA PRO A 50 -1.90 -10.37 -4.14
C PRO A 50 -2.34 -10.83 -5.54
N ALA A 51 -3.58 -10.50 -5.92
CA ALA A 51 -4.13 -10.88 -7.22
C ALA A 51 -3.43 -10.15 -8.38
N PHE A 52 -3.10 -8.88 -8.20
CA PHE A 52 -2.33 -8.10 -9.17
C PHE A 52 -0.94 -8.71 -9.41
N CYS A 53 -0.22 -9.03 -8.32
CA CYS A 53 1.11 -9.61 -8.38
C CYS A 53 1.11 -11.01 -9.02
N ALA A 54 0.16 -11.86 -8.61
CA ALA A 54 0.02 -13.21 -9.17
C ALA A 54 -0.19 -13.21 -10.69
N LYS A 55 -1.02 -12.28 -11.21
CA LYS A 55 -1.26 -12.12 -12.65
C LYS A 55 -0.02 -11.71 -13.45
N LEU A 56 0.97 -11.11 -12.80
CA LEU A 56 2.16 -10.55 -13.44
C LEU A 56 3.44 -11.33 -13.12
N GLY A 57 3.34 -12.46 -12.42
CA GLY A 57 4.51 -13.23 -11.98
C GLY A 57 5.38 -12.48 -10.96
N ILE A 58 4.81 -11.52 -10.23
CA ILE A 58 5.51 -10.76 -9.20
C ILE A 58 5.32 -11.47 -7.87
N ARG A 59 6.39 -11.61 -7.07
CA ARG A 59 6.28 -12.11 -5.70
C ARG A 59 5.67 -11.02 -4.82
N PHE A 60 4.55 -11.32 -4.16
CA PHE A 60 3.99 -10.44 -3.13
C PHE A 60 4.44 -10.89 -1.74
N VAL A 61 4.94 -9.95 -0.93
CA VAL A 61 5.24 -10.18 0.49
C VAL A 61 4.44 -9.19 1.31
N GLN A 62 3.52 -9.70 2.12
CA GLN A 62 2.79 -8.87 3.06
C GLN A 62 3.59 -8.72 4.35
N GLY A 63 3.96 -7.48 4.70
CA GLY A 63 4.74 -7.24 5.91
C GLY A 63 5.17 -5.78 6.08
N HIS A 64 5.55 -5.45 7.32
CA HIS A 64 6.10 -4.15 7.67
C HIS A 64 7.62 -4.16 7.49
N ILE A 65 8.14 -3.14 6.82
CA ILE A 65 9.58 -2.87 6.73
C ILE A 65 9.96 -2.01 7.93
N THR A 66 10.95 -2.45 8.70
CA THR A 66 11.42 -1.76 9.91
C THR A 66 12.74 -1.02 9.69
N GLY A 67 13.45 -1.33 8.60
CA GLY A 67 14.71 -0.68 8.29
C GLY A 67 15.30 -1.08 6.94
N LEU A 68 16.40 -0.42 6.60
CA LEU A 68 17.16 -0.64 5.39
C LEU A 68 18.64 -0.80 5.77
N ASP A 69 19.22 -1.97 5.51
CA ASP A 69 20.67 -2.14 5.54
C ASP A 69 21.21 -1.97 4.12
N SER A 70 21.72 -0.77 3.83
CA SER A 70 22.29 -0.46 2.51
C SER A 70 23.66 -1.09 2.28
N LYS A 71 24.38 -1.48 3.33
CA LYS A 71 25.67 -2.17 3.20
C LYS A 71 25.47 -3.63 2.82
N ALA A 72 24.56 -4.31 3.50
CA ALA A 72 24.18 -5.69 3.18
C ALA A 72 23.21 -5.82 1.99
N LYS A 73 22.67 -4.69 1.50
CA LYS A 73 21.62 -4.60 0.48
C LYS A 73 20.37 -5.42 0.84
N GLN A 74 19.85 -5.17 2.05
CA GLN A 74 18.69 -5.88 2.60
C GLN A 74 17.65 -4.91 3.15
N ILE A 75 16.37 -5.23 2.96
CA ILE A 75 15.28 -4.64 3.74
C ILE A 75 15.02 -5.49 4.98
N LEU A 76 14.91 -4.84 6.13
CA LEU A 76 14.62 -5.49 7.40
C LEU A 76 13.10 -5.55 7.58
N MET A 77 12.61 -6.74 7.93
CA MET A 77 11.19 -7.01 8.04
C MET A 77 10.79 -7.21 9.50
N GLU A 78 9.61 -6.75 9.87
CA GLU A 78 9.03 -7.06 11.18
C GLU A 78 8.63 -8.53 11.24
N ASN A 79 9.12 -9.26 12.25
CA ASN A 79 8.80 -10.67 12.51
C ASN A 79 9.00 -11.62 11.32
N GLN A 80 9.86 -11.25 10.35
CA GLN A 80 10.14 -12.04 9.15
C GLN A 80 11.64 -11.91 8.78
N PRO A 81 12.19 -12.86 8.01
CA PRO A 81 13.56 -12.74 7.50
C PRO A 81 13.75 -11.48 6.64
N ALA A 82 14.95 -10.92 6.68
CA ALA A 82 15.34 -9.83 5.79
C ALA A 82 15.30 -10.27 4.31
N ILE A 83 15.00 -9.33 3.42
CA ILE A 83 14.92 -9.59 1.97
C ILE A 83 16.05 -8.85 1.28
N GLY A 84 16.91 -9.58 0.56
CA GLY A 84 17.97 -9.01 -0.26
C GLY A 84 17.44 -8.36 -1.54
N TYR A 85 18.15 -7.36 -2.06
CA TYR A 85 17.83 -6.70 -3.33
C TYR A 85 19.08 -6.27 -4.10
N ASP A 86 18.97 -6.23 -5.44
CA ASP A 86 19.95 -5.57 -6.31
C ASP A 86 19.56 -4.11 -6.58
N ILE A 87 18.26 -3.89 -6.81
CA ILE A 87 17.65 -2.58 -7.06
C ILE A 87 16.43 -2.44 -6.14
N LEU A 88 16.32 -1.29 -5.49
CA LEU A 88 15.21 -0.97 -4.58
C LEU A 88 14.43 0.23 -5.10
N SER A 89 13.11 0.06 -5.26
CA SER A 89 12.16 1.15 -5.53
C SER A 89 11.33 1.42 -4.28
N LEU A 90 11.41 2.63 -3.74
CA LEU A 90 10.73 3.03 -2.50
C LEU A 90 9.47 3.83 -2.82
N ASN A 91 8.32 3.32 -2.37
CA ASN A 91 7.03 3.98 -2.46
C ASN A 91 6.33 3.93 -1.09
N LEU A 92 6.92 4.61 -0.11
CA LEU A 92 6.46 4.58 1.29
C LEU A 92 5.26 5.51 1.56
N GLY A 93 4.90 6.35 0.58
CA GLY A 93 3.84 7.35 0.73
C GLY A 93 4.22 8.48 1.69
N ALA A 94 3.21 9.24 2.12
CA ALA A 94 3.38 10.29 3.12
C ALA A 94 3.08 9.70 4.51
N ALA A 95 3.96 9.97 5.48
CA ALA A 95 3.64 9.77 6.88
C ALA A 95 2.40 10.61 7.24
N GLY A 96 1.54 10.09 8.11
CA GLY A 96 0.47 10.90 8.68
C GLY A 96 1.08 12.08 9.43
N ALA A 97 0.54 13.28 9.21
CA ALA A 97 0.84 14.40 10.11
C ALA A 97 0.40 14.04 11.53
N SER A 98 0.95 14.72 12.53
CA SER A 98 0.42 14.73 13.89
C SER A 98 -1.08 14.91 13.85
N THR A 99 -1.81 14.06 14.57
CA THR A 99 -3.26 14.11 14.64
C THR A 99 -3.66 15.54 15.01
N PRO A 100 -4.40 16.26 14.16
CA PRO A 100 -4.72 17.65 14.47
C PRO A 100 -5.54 17.71 15.78
N GLU A 101 -5.25 18.70 16.61
CA GLU A 101 -5.90 18.86 17.91
C GLU A 101 -7.41 19.11 17.73
N GLY A 102 -8.24 18.23 18.29
CA GLY A 102 -9.70 18.35 18.25
C GLY A 102 -10.41 16.98 18.14
N ASN A 103 -11.57 16.87 18.79
CA ASN A 103 -12.30 15.60 18.91
C ASN A 103 -12.98 15.13 17.61
N ASN A 104 -13.09 16.01 16.61
CA ASN A 104 -13.88 15.77 15.38
C ASN A 104 -13.03 15.87 14.10
N LEU A 105 -11.72 15.66 14.20
CA LEU A 105 -10.81 15.72 13.06
C LEU A 105 -10.30 14.32 12.71
N ILE A 106 -10.24 14.02 11.42
CA ILE A 106 -9.71 12.75 10.90
C ILE A 106 -8.61 13.08 9.89
N CYS A 107 -7.42 12.53 10.11
CA CYS A 107 -6.30 12.75 9.20
C CYS A 107 -6.52 11.97 7.89
N ALA A 108 -6.42 12.65 6.74
CA ALA A 108 -6.59 12.04 5.42
C ALA A 108 -5.41 11.12 5.02
N LYS A 109 -4.29 11.18 5.74
CA LYS A 109 -3.10 10.37 5.50
C LYS A 109 -2.69 9.66 6.80
N PRO A 110 -2.22 8.40 6.73
CA PRO A 110 -2.21 7.54 5.55
C PRO A 110 -3.62 7.19 5.07
N VAL A 111 -3.80 7.08 3.75
CA VAL A 111 -5.13 6.90 3.13
C VAL A 111 -5.83 5.63 3.63
N HIS A 112 -5.08 4.54 3.85
CA HIS A 112 -5.66 3.31 4.37
C HIS A 112 -6.24 3.49 5.79
N ASN A 113 -5.55 4.23 6.67
CA ASN A 113 -6.06 4.56 8.00
C ASN A 113 -7.31 5.42 7.92
N PHE A 114 -7.29 6.43 7.05
CA PHE A 114 -8.43 7.29 6.82
C PHE A 114 -9.66 6.49 6.37
N MET A 115 -9.52 5.65 5.34
CA MET A 115 -10.67 4.88 4.82
C MET A 115 -11.23 3.90 5.86
N ASN A 116 -10.35 3.16 6.55
CA ASN A 116 -10.79 2.24 7.61
C ASN A 116 -11.53 2.97 8.74
N LYS A 117 -11.08 4.19 9.09
CA LYS A 117 -11.74 4.99 10.14
C LYS A 117 -13.12 5.50 9.70
N ILE A 118 -13.26 5.93 8.45
CA ILE A 118 -14.55 6.39 7.91
C ILE A 118 -15.54 5.24 7.82
N GLU A 119 -15.13 4.08 7.29
CA GLU A 119 -15.99 2.90 7.21
C GLU A 119 -16.51 2.49 8.58
N TYR A 120 -15.63 2.42 9.57
CA TYR A 120 -16.00 2.16 10.95
C TYR A 120 -17.04 3.17 11.50
N LEU A 121 -16.93 4.45 11.15
CA LEU A 121 -17.86 5.48 11.62
C LEU A 121 -19.22 5.41 10.92
N ILE A 122 -19.24 5.10 9.61
CA ILE A 122 -20.48 4.90 8.85
C ILE A 122 -21.26 3.72 9.43
N GLU A 123 -20.60 2.58 9.64
CA GLU A 123 -21.22 1.38 10.25
C GLU A 123 -21.80 1.66 11.64
N LYS A 124 -21.22 2.61 12.38
CA LYS A 124 -21.67 2.98 13.73
C LYS A 124 -22.86 3.93 13.75
N ILE A 125 -23.14 4.63 12.65
CA ILE A 125 -24.28 5.54 12.51
C ILE A 125 -25.49 4.78 11.98
N ASP A 126 -25.27 3.76 11.16
CA ASP A 126 -26.33 2.92 10.59
C ASP A 126 -26.87 1.85 11.56
N ASN A 127 -26.25 1.67 12.73
CA ASN A 127 -26.70 0.82 13.84
C ASN A 127 -27.24 1.66 15.00
#